data_AF-A0A1U9JX84-F1
#
_entry.id   AF-A0A1U9JX84-F1
#
_cell.length_a   1.000
_cell.length_b   1.000
_cell.length_c   1.000
_cell.angle_alpha   90.00
_cell.angle_beta   90.00
_cell.angle_gamma   90.00
#
_symmetry.space_group_name_H-M   'P 1'
#
loop_
_entity.id
_entity.type
_entity.pdbx_description
1 polymer ?
#
loop_
_entity_poly.entity_id
_entity_poly.type
_entity_poly.pdbx_seq_one_letter_code
_entity_poly.pdbx_strand_id
1 'polypeptide(L)'
;MKARSDKFESAFDAKTARPRVLLLTSTLGSGHLRATQAVEEALRARCPNVVIQTLDFWSLLDAPTAHTLRQTYLWLAQERPDLYEQLYQLDQHTWRNIIERHEPLPAVLVAGIEWLAASADSAAALESSGTAHLMDRAVFRLFRLLLAKRVRHIPENGLRVRLASFLIRWNWARIARRLYTQLKAFAPDVVVATQMIPAALFSSVKVRYGLNVPALGVLTDFGMHDVWLQPGLNSYCLPHELITTNWHANPKITSPAAFGIPLMAKFNQLPSQDEARAQLSLDSGAPVVLALGGGLGLGIDTVAARLLADTKAQVLVLAGQNAAALATLNKLGTQHPGRLSVWGGPTT
;
A
#
# COMPACT_ATOMS: atom_id res chain seq x y z
N MET A 1 -20.99 -17.25 10.95
CA MET A 1 -19.78 -17.60 10.16
C MET A 1 -19.77 -19.04 9.66
N LYS A 2 -19.96 -20.06 10.52
CA LYS A 2 -19.92 -21.50 10.15
C LYS A 2 -20.81 -21.90 8.95
N ALA A 3 -22.08 -21.52 8.94
CA ALA A 3 -23.00 -21.87 7.84
C ALA A 3 -22.65 -21.24 6.47
N ARG A 4 -21.80 -20.19 6.42
CA ARG A 4 -21.29 -19.63 5.15
C ARG A 4 -20.01 -20.34 4.70
N SER A 5 -19.16 -20.87 5.60
CA SER A 5 -17.92 -21.56 5.21
C SER A 5 -18.19 -22.87 4.47
N ASP A 6 -19.21 -23.62 4.90
CA ASP A 6 -19.50 -24.96 4.39
C ASP A 6 -19.87 -24.94 2.89
N LYS A 7 -20.50 -23.85 2.42
CA LYS A 7 -20.86 -23.67 1.00
C LYS A 7 -19.65 -23.35 0.12
N PHE A 8 -18.61 -22.69 0.66
CA PHE A 8 -17.37 -22.39 -0.05
C PHE A 8 -16.33 -23.50 0.04
N GLU A 9 -16.42 -24.39 1.03
CA GLU A 9 -15.57 -25.59 1.15
C GLU A 9 -15.67 -26.49 -0.09
N SER A 10 -16.90 -26.79 -0.53
CA SER A 10 -17.13 -27.63 -1.71
C SER A 10 -16.57 -27.08 -3.03
N ALA A 11 -16.41 -25.76 -3.16
CA ALA A 11 -15.96 -25.12 -4.40
C ALA A 11 -14.43 -25.20 -4.60
N PHE A 12 -13.66 -25.34 -3.52
CA PHE A 12 -12.20 -25.52 -3.56
C PHE A 12 -11.77 -27.00 -3.47
N ASP A 13 -12.70 -27.90 -3.15
CA ASP A 13 -12.45 -29.33 -2.94
C ASP A 13 -12.41 -30.18 -4.22
N ALA A 14 -12.38 -29.55 -5.40
CA ALA A 14 -11.97 -30.23 -6.61
C ALA A 14 -10.47 -30.56 -6.51
N LYS A 15 -10.12 -31.70 -5.90
CA LYS A 15 -8.74 -32.19 -5.68
C LYS A 15 -7.87 -32.25 -6.95
N THR A 16 -8.43 -32.03 -8.13
CA THR A 16 -7.78 -31.97 -9.45
C THR A 16 -7.69 -30.56 -10.05
N ALA A 17 -8.37 -29.56 -9.49
CA ALA A 17 -8.33 -28.19 -10.00
C ALA A 17 -6.99 -27.51 -9.67
N ARG A 18 -6.43 -26.81 -10.64
CA ARG A 18 -5.17 -26.05 -10.51
C ARG A 18 -5.43 -24.55 -10.67
N PRO A 19 -6.22 -23.93 -9.78
CA PRO A 19 -6.69 -22.55 -9.96
C PRO A 19 -5.51 -21.57 -10.02
N ARG A 20 -5.61 -20.61 -10.93
CA ARG A 20 -4.61 -19.57 -11.18
C ARG A 20 -5.09 -18.27 -10.52
N VAL A 21 -4.43 -17.90 -9.43
CA VAL A 21 -4.78 -16.70 -8.65
C VAL A 21 -3.75 -15.62 -8.89
N LEU A 22 -4.18 -14.46 -9.39
CA LEU A 22 -3.33 -13.27 -9.46
C LEU A 22 -3.57 -12.39 -8.24
N LEU A 23 -2.55 -12.22 -7.41
CA LEU A 23 -2.56 -11.29 -6.29
C LEU A 23 -2.00 -9.94 -6.74
N LEU A 24 -2.75 -8.87 -6.51
CA LEU A 24 -2.35 -7.50 -6.81
C LEU A 24 -2.09 -6.74 -5.51
N THR A 25 -0.90 -6.17 -5.38
CA THR A 25 -0.49 -5.46 -4.16
C THR A 25 0.34 -4.21 -4.48
N SER A 26 0.72 -3.46 -3.44
CA SER A 26 1.65 -2.34 -3.52
C SER A 26 2.64 -2.43 -2.37
N THR A 27 3.93 -2.39 -2.67
CA THR A 27 5.02 -2.31 -1.67
C THR A 27 5.23 -0.91 -1.08
N LEU A 28 4.26 0.00 -1.26
CA LEU A 28 4.25 1.27 -0.57
C LEU A 28 3.86 1.04 0.90
N GLY A 29 4.88 0.87 1.75
CA GLY A 29 4.72 0.33 3.10
C GLY A 29 4.66 -1.21 3.10
N SER A 30 4.82 -1.82 4.29
CA SER A 30 4.87 -3.28 4.42
C SER A 30 3.51 -3.93 4.69
N GLY A 31 2.48 -3.16 5.06
CA GLY A 31 1.18 -3.68 5.49
C GLY A 31 0.42 -4.44 4.40
N HIS A 32 0.22 -3.82 3.23
CA HIS A 32 -0.49 -4.45 2.11
C HIS A 32 0.21 -5.72 1.63
N LEU A 33 1.55 -5.69 1.55
CA LEU A 33 2.33 -6.87 1.18
C LEU A 33 2.15 -7.99 2.21
N ARG A 34 2.16 -7.69 3.52
CA ARG A 34 1.93 -8.69 4.57
C ARG A 34 0.53 -9.30 4.50
N ALA A 35 -0.51 -8.51 4.25
CA ALA A 35 -1.86 -9.03 4.01
C ALA A 35 -1.90 -9.93 2.76
N THR A 36 -1.17 -9.57 1.71
CA THR A 36 -1.03 -10.40 0.49
C THR A 36 -0.37 -11.73 0.77
N GLN A 37 0.72 -11.73 1.55
CA GLN A 37 1.42 -12.94 1.97
C GLN A 37 0.54 -13.84 2.84
N ALA A 38 -0.27 -13.27 3.73
CA ALA A 38 -1.24 -14.02 4.53
C ALA A 38 -2.32 -14.68 3.66
N VAL A 39 -2.84 -13.97 2.65
CA VAL A 39 -3.78 -14.54 1.67
C VAL A 39 -3.11 -15.66 0.86
N GLU A 40 -1.88 -15.45 0.41
CA GLU A 40 -1.10 -16.46 -0.33
C GLU A 40 -0.89 -17.73 0.51
N GLU A 41 -0.45 -17.58 1.76
CA GLU A 41 -0.23 -18.69 2.70
C GLU A 41 -1.53 -19.47 2.92
N ALA A 42 -2.65 -18.78 3.17
CA ALA A 42 -3.95 -19.40 3.36
C ALA A 42 -4.44 -20.15 2.11
N LEU A 43 -4.24 -19.60 0.91
CA LEU A 43 -4.59 -20.25 -0.35
C LEU A 43 -3.78 -21.53 -0.57
N ARG A 44 -2.46 -21.49 -0.33
CA ARG A 44 -1.57 -22.65 -0.47
C ARG A 44 -1.90 -23.74 0.54
N ALA A 45 -2.22 -23.37 1.78
CA ALA A 45 -2.61 -24.33 2.82
C ALA A 45 -3.91 -25.06 2.47
N ARG A 46 -4.86 -24.38 1.82
CA ARG A 46 -6.18 -24.93 1.48
C ARG A 46 -6.23 -25.63 0.12
N CYS A 47 -5.43 -25.19 -0.85
CA CYS A 47 -5.34 -25.78 -2.17
C CYS A 47 -3.85 -25.94 -2.57
N PRO A 48 -3.21 -27.08 -2.29
CA PRO A 48 -1.78 -27.28 -2.56
C PRO A 48 -1.39 -27.11 -4.04
N ASN A 49 -2.32 -27.33 -4.96
CA ASN A 49 -2.09 -27.22 -6.41
C ASN A 49 -2.32 -25.81 -6.97
N VAL A 50 -2.71 -24.82 -6.15
CA VAL A 50 -2.93 -23.44 -6.61
C VAL A 50 -1.68 -22.86 -7.27
N VAL A 51 -1.87 -22.18 -8.40
CA VAL A 51 -0.82 -21.41 -9.08
C VAL A 51 -1.04 -19.96 -8.74
N ILE A 52 -0.12 -19.38 -7.97
CA ILE A 52 -0.23 -17.99 -7.52
C ILE A 52 0.86 -17.17 -8.20
N GLN A 53 0.47 -16.02 -8.74
CA GLN A 53 1.39 -14.96 -9.12
C GLN A 53 1.06 -13.71 -8.31
N THR A 54 2.08 -13.11 -7.69
CA THR A 54 1.94 -11.83 -6.99
C THR A 54 2.55 -10.74 -7.86
N LEU A 55 1.77 -9.70 -8.15
CA LEU A 55 2.18 -8.55 -8.93
C LEU A 55 2.11 -7.30 -8.06
N ASP A 56 3.28 -6.72 -7.81
CA ASP A 56 3.42 -5.42 -7.17
C ASP A 56 3.21 -4.30 -8.20
N PHE A 57 2.34 -3.34 -7.91
CA PHE A 57 2.08 -2.18 -8.76
C PHE A 57 3.37 -1.52 -9.26
N TRP A 58 4.36 -1.36 -8.37
CA TRP A 58 5.62 -0.69 -8.71
C TRP A 58 6.45 -1.43 -9.76
N SER A 59 6.25 -2.74 -9.91
CA SER A 59 6.91 -3.54 -10.96
C SER A 59 6.40 -3.22 -12.37
N LEU A 60 5.26 -2.54 -12.48
CA LEU A 60 4.72 -2.08 -13.76
C LEU A 60 5.37 -0.78 -14.25
N LEU A 61 6.25 -0.15 -13.48
CA LEU A 61 6.98 1.07 -13.84
C LEU A 61 8.49 0.79 -13.95
N ASP A 62 9.20 1.65 -14.67
CA ASP A 62 10.67 1.71 -14.59
C ASP A 62 11.15 1.86 -13.13
N ALA A 63 12.13 1.05 -12.72
CA ALA A 63 12.52 0.90 -11.31
C ALA A 63 12.97 2.23 -10.66
N PRO A 64 13.80 3.08 -11.29
CA PRO A 64 14.11 4.41 -10.77
C PRO A 64 12.89 5.31 -10.62
N THR A 65 12.00 5.30 -11.61
CA THR A 65 10.76 6.09 -11.56
C THR A 65 9.88 5.64 -10.39
N ALA A 66 9.70 4.32 -10.22
CA ALA A 66 8.97 3.76 -9.09
C ALA A 66 9.61 4.13 -7.74
N HIS A 67 10.94 4.02 -7.64
CA HIS A 67 11.67 4.40 -6.44
C HIS A 67 11.45 5.87 -6.09
N THR A 68 11.63 6.79 -7.05
CA THR A 68 11.42 8.22 -6.81
C THR A 68 9.98 8.50 -6.39
N LEU A 69 8.97 7.95 -7.07
CA LEU A 69 7.56 8.15 -6.72
C LEU A 69 7.25 7.69 -5.28
N ARG A 70 7.79 6.55 -4.87
CA ARG A 70 7.66 6.07 -3.48
C ARG A 70 8.29 7.03 -2.50
N GLN A 71 9.52 7.47 -2.73
CA GLN A 71 10.21 8.42 -1.85
C GLN A 71 9.46 9.76 -1.76
N THR A 72 9.00 10.27 -2.89
CA THR A 72 8.18 11.49 -2.98
C THR A 72 6.91 11.38 -2.14
N TYR A 73 6.18 10.26 -2.22
CA TYR A 73 5.00 10.03 -1.39
C TYR A 73 5.33 10.00 0.11
N LEU A 74 6.40 9.30 0.49
CA LEU A 74 6.80 9.17 1.90
C LEU A 74 7.23 10.51 2.49
N TRP A 75 7.99 11.27 1.71
CA TRP A 75 8.44 12.60 2.08
C TRP A 75 7.25 13.57 2.25
N LEU A 76 6.24 13.50 1.38
CA LEU A 76 4.98 14.24 1.55
C LEU A 76 4.26 13.91 2.85
N ALA A 77 4.14 12.62 3.18
CA ALA A 77 3.47 12.19 4.41
C ALA A 77 4.21 12.66 5.68
N GLN A 78 5.53 12.82 5.62
CA GLN A 78 6.36 13.27 6.74
C GLN A 78 6.33 14.78 6.94
N GLU A 79 6.54 15.55 5.87
CA GLU A 79 6.77 16.99 5.96
C GLU A 79 5.48 17.82 5.86
N ARG A 80 4.44 17.26 5.22
CA ARG A 80 3.14 17.92 5.01
C ARG A 80 1.98 16.97 5.34
N PRO A 81 1.86 16.54 6.61
CA PRO A 81 0.77 15.64 7.03
C PRO A 81 -0.62 16.26 6.79
N ASP A 82 -0.75 17.59 6.84
CA ASP A 82 -1.96 18.33 6.50
C ASP A 82 -2.39 18.11 5.04
N LEU A 83 -1.42 18.17 4.13
CA LEU A 83 -1.65 17.99 2.69
C LEU A 83 -1.90 16.53 2.36
N TYR A 84 -1.17 15.64 3.03
CA TYR A 84 -1.40 14.20 2.95
C TYR A 84 -2.83 13.84 3.39
N GLU A 85 -3.31 14.37 4.52
CA GLU A 85 -4.66 14.12 5.00
C GLU A 85 -5.72 14.61 4.01
N GLN A 86 -5.55 15.81 3.44
CA GLN A 86 -6.47 16.32 2.42
C GLN A 86 -6.48 15.44 1.15
N LEU A 87 -5.32 14.91 0.72
CA LEU A 87 -5.25 13.95 -0.40
C LEU A 87 -5.88 12.61 -0.05
N TYR A 88 -5.72 12.16 1.20
CA TYR A 88 -6.27 10.93 1.73
C TYR A 88 -7.81 10.98 1.83
N GLN A 89 -8.38 12.16 2.05
CA GLN A 89 -9.84 12.37 2.11
C GLN A 89 -10.50 12.60 0.74
N LEU A 90 -9.74 12.64 -0.36
CA LEU A 90 -10.33 12.78 -1.69
C LEU A 90 -11.27 11.61 -2.02
N ASP A 91 -12.50 11.93 -2.43
CA ASP A 91 -13.55 10.96 -2.71
C ASP A 91 -13.35 10.18 -4.04
N GLN A 92 -14.22 9.18 -4.28
CA GLN A 92 -14.09 8.27 -5.43
C GLN A 92 -14.29 8.99 -6.76
N HIS A 93 -15.13 10.02 -6.74
CA HIS A 93 -15.47 10.77 -7.93
C HIS A 93 -14.24 11.54 -8.36
N THR A 94 -13.57 12.18 -7.42
CA THR A 94 -12.37 12.95 -7.65
C THR A 94 -11.24 12.08 -8.19
N TRP A 95 -10.97 10.92 -7.58
CA TRP A 95 -9.95 9.99 -8.07
C TRP A 95 -10.28 9.41 -9.45
N ARG A 96 -11.53 8.99 -9.68
CA ARG A 96 -11.98 8.55 -11.02
C ARG A 96 -11.93 9.70 -12.03
N ASN A 97 -12.20 10.93 -11.64
CA ASN A 97 -12.18 12.08 -12.54
C ASN A 97 -10.76 12.45 -12.96
N ILE A 98 -9.78 12.33 -12.05
CA ILE A 98 -8.36 12.50 -12.37
C ILE A 98 -7.91 11.47 -13.42
N ILE A 99 -8.26 10.19 -13.19
CA ILE A 99 -7.73 9.05 -13.94
C ILE A 99 -8.53 8.78 -15.24
N GLU A 100 -9.84 8.91 -15.20
CA GLU A 100 -10.77 8.42 -16.24
C GLU A 100 -11.56 9.52 -16.95
N ARG A 101 -11.80 10.68 -16.34
CA ARG A 101 -12.58 11.78 -16.95
C ARG A 101 -11.70 12.96 -17.38
N HIS A 102 -12.24 13.88 -18.19
CA HIS A 102 -11.51 15.05 -18.70
C HIS A 102 -11.59 16.30 -17.80
N GLU A 103 -11.78 16.11 -16.49
CA GLU A 103 -11.92 17.22 -15.54
C GLU A 103 -10.54 17.77 -15.09
N PRO A 104 -10.47 19.01 -14.58
CA PRO A 104 -9.24 19.59 -14.01
C PRO A 104 -8.78 18.82 -12.76
N LEU A 105 -7.48 18.93 -12.43
CA LEU A 105 -6.95 18.31 -11.21
C LEU A 105 -7.50 19.05 -9.98
N PRO A 106 -7.82 18.35 -8.89
CA PRO A 106 -8.21 18.98 -7.63
C PRO A 106 -7.13 19.93 -7.12
N ALA A 107 -7.54 21.05 -6.53
CA ALA A 107 -6.64 22.04 -5.95
C ALA A 107 -5.61 21.42 -4.99
N VAL A 108 -6.03 20.48 -4.15
CA VAL A 108 -5.15 19.76 -3.22
C VAL A 108 -4.09 18.92 -3.94
N LEU A 109 -4.42 18.28 -5.07
CA LEU A 109 -3.46 17.52 -5.86
C LEU A 109 -2.46 18.46 -6.54
N VAL A 110 -2.93 19.60 -7.02
CA VAL A 110 -2.05 20.66 -7.56
C VAL A 110 -1.12 21.18 -6.47
N ALA A 111 -1.62 21.48 -5.27
CA ALA A 111 -0.81 21.93 -4.14
C ALA A 111 0.23 20.87 -3.69
N GLY A 112 -0.15 19.60 -3.66
CA GLY A 112 0.75 18.47 -3.42
C GLY A 112 1.88 18.42 -4.44
N ILE A 113 1.52 18.51 -5.72
CA ILE A 113 2.47 18.54 -6.82
C ILE A 113 3.39 19.77 -6.76
N GLU A 114 2.84 20.97 -6.51
CA GLU A 114 3.59 22.21 -6.40
C GLU A 114 4.61 22.15 -5.27
N TRP A 115 4.19 21.64 -4.10
CA TRP A 115 5.08 21.47 -2.96
C TRP A 115 6.21 20.48 -3.26
N LEU A 116 5.88 19.33 -3.87
CA LEU A 116 6.87 18.35 -4.32
C LEU A 116 7.86 18.94 -5.33
N ALA A 117 7.38 19.75 -6.27
CA ALA A 117 8.20 20.41 -7.27
C ALA A 117 9.06 21.54 -6.70
N ALA A 118 8.58 22.26 -5.67
CA ALA A 118 9.30 23.33 -4.99
C ALA A 118 10.46 22.82 -4.14
N SER A 119 10.37 21.57 -3.70
CA SER A 119 11.38 20.88 -2.90
C SER A 119 12.23 19.91 -3.71
N ALA A 120 11.99 19.85 -5.02
CA ALA A 120 12.71 19.00 -5.96
C ALA A 120 14.18 19.41 -6.18
N ASP A 121 14.66 20.47 -5.52
CA ASP A 121 16.09 20.78 -5.41
C ASP A 121 16.83 19.85 -4.41
N SER A 122 16.12 19.17 -3.49
CA SER A 122 16.73 18.19 -2.57
C SER A 122 16.73 16.74 -3.08
N ALA A 123 15.90 16.43 -4.09
CA ALA A 123 15.75 15.10 -4.67
C ALA A 123 16.52 14.94 -6.01
N ALA A 124 17.69 15.59 -6.09
CA ALA A 124 18.64 15.36 -7.18
C ALA A 124 19.47 14.09 -6.90
N ALA A 125 19.77 13.39 -7.98
CA ALA A 125 20.68 12.24 -8.08
C ALA A 125 20.17 10.89 -7.54
N LEU A 126 19.44 10.16 -8.39
CA LEU A 126 19.64 8.72 -8.53
C LEU A 126 19.55 8.41 -10.04
N GLU A 127 20.65 8.68 -10.74
CA GLU A 127 20.91 8.03 -12.02
C GLU A 127 21.23 6.57 -11.72
N SER A 128 20.38 5.65 -12.18
CA SER A 128 20.76 4.24 -12.24
C SER A 128 20.50 3.66 -13.64
N SER A 129 21.43 2.79 -14.02
CA SER A 129 21.48 2.05 -15.26
C SER A 129 20.38 1.00 -15.27
N GLY A 130 19.30 1.29 -15.99
CA GLY A 130 18.23 0.34 -16.28
C GLY A 130 17.62 0.69 -17.64
N THR A 131 17.43 -0.31 -18.49
CA THR A 131 16.98 -0.14 -19.88
C THR A 131 15.49 -0.38 -20.07
N ALA A 132 14.79 -0.90 -19.06
CA ALA A 132 13.36 -1.16 -19.14
C ALA A 132 12.55 0.14 -19.03
N HIS A 133 11.60 0.34 -19.94
CA HIS A 133 10.61 1.42 -19.89
C HIS A 133 11.18 2.85 -19.88
N LEU A 134 12.19 3.16 -20.69
CA LEU A 134 12.79 4.50 -20.87
C LEU A 134 11.77 5.65 -21.01
N MET A 135 10.61 5.37 -21.60
CA MET A 135 9.52 6.32 -21.77
C MET A 135 8.90 6.78 -20.43
N ASP A 136 8.97 5.97 -19.37
CA ASP A 136 8.55 6.37 -18.02
C ASP A 136 9.42 7.50 -17.49
N ARG A 137 10.74 7.38 -17.67
CA ARG A 137 11.71 8.42 -17.28
C ARG A 137 11.47 9.72 -18.03
N ALA A 138 11.25 9.63 -19.35
CA ALA A 138 10.99 10.81 -20.18
C ALA A 138 9.71 11.54 -19.75
N VAL A 139 8.63 10.81 -19.46
CA VAL A 139 7.36 11.39 -19.01
C VAL A 139 7.45 11.93 -17.61
N PHE A 140 8.14 11.22 -16.71
CA PHE A 140 8.36 11.70 -15.37
C PHE A 140 9.19 13.00 -15.36
N ARG A 141 10.23 13.09 -16.19
CA ARG A 141 11.01 14.32 -16.38
C ARG A 141 10.13 15.45 -16.93
N LEU A 142 9.35 15.19 -17.98
CA LEU A 142 8.45 16.18 -18.56
C LEU A 142 7.40 16.66 -17.57
N PHE A 143 6.81 15.73 -16.80
CA PHE A 143 5.88 16.04 -15.71
C PHE A 143 6.54 16.95 -14.68
N ARG A 144 7.73 16.60 -14.18
CA ARG A 144 8.50 17.46 -13.26
C ARG A 144 8.78 18.84 -13.85
N LEU A 145 9.17 18.94 -15.13
CA LEU A 145 9.45 20.23 -15.79
C LEU A 145 8.21 21.11 -15.91
N LEU A 146 7.05 20.54 -16.21
CA LEU A 146 5.79 21.29 -16.29
C LEU A 146 5.38 21.88 -14.93
N LEU A 147 5.85 21.28 -13.84
CA LEU A 147 5.49 21.57 -12.46
C LEU A 147 6.61 22.31 -11.71
N ALA A 148 7.83 22.31 -12.24
CA ALA A 148 9.00 22.97 -11.66
C ALA A 148 8.85 24.50 -11.68
N LYS A 149 9.32 25.12 -10.60
CA LYS A 149 9.26 26.56 -10.31
C LYS A 149 9.57 27.44 -11.52
N ARG A 150 8.59 28.22 -11.97
CA ARG A 150 8.83 29.58 -12.47
C ARG A 150 7.64 30.54 -12.41
N VAL A 151 6.51 30.21 -11.76
CA VAL A 151 5.37 31.14 -11.70
C VAL A 151 4.66 31.03 -10.36
N ARG A 152 4.24 32.18 -9.83
CA ARG A 152 3.23 32.35 -8.78
C ARG A 152 1.99 31.50 -9.13
N HIS A 153 1.35 30.90 -8.13
CA HIS A 153 0.06 30.19 -8.17
C HIS A 153 -0.37 29.65 -9.57
N ILE A 154 -0.23 28.34 -9.81
CA ILE A 154 -0.68 27.76 -11.08
C ILE A 154 -2.21 27.85 -11.14
N PRO A 155 -2.81 28.53 -12.15
CA PRO A 155 -4.25 28.55 -12.30
C PRO A 155 -4.75 27.12 -12.51
N GLU A 156 -5.76 26.68 -11.76
CA GLU A 156 -6.30 25.31 -11.80
C GLU A 156 -6.70 24.84 -13.21
N ASN A 157 -7.06 25.79 -14.10
CA ASN A 157 -7.43 25.53 -15.49
C ASN A 157 -6.35 25.93 -16.53
N GLY A 158 -5.13 26.23 -16.08
CA GLY A 158 -4.03 26.64 -16.96
C GLY A 158 -3.55 25.52 -17.89
N LEU A 159 -2.95 25.89 -19.03
CA LEU A 159 -2.40 24.95 -20.02
C LEU A 159 -1.44 23.92 -19.38
N ARG A 160 -0.66 24.32 -18.37
CA ARG A 160 0.27 23.44 -17.65
C ARG A 160 -0.45 22.35 -16.86
N VAL A 161 -1.53 22.68 -16.15
CA VAL A 161 -2.34 21.68 -15.42
C VAL A 161 -2.97 20.72 -16.41
N ARG A 162 -3.53 21.22 -17.52
CA ARG A 162 -4.11 20.37 -18.58
C ARG A 162 -3.08 19.39 -19.18
N LEU A 163 -1.86 19.87 -19.43
CA LEU A 163 -0.76 19.02 -19.90
C LEU A 163 -0.33 18.01 -18.83
N ALA A 164 -0.24 18.40 -17.56
CA ALA A 164 0.06 17.50 -16.45
C ALA A 164 -1.01 16.41 -16.30
N SER A 165 -2.31 16.76 -16.35
CA SER A 165 -3.42 15.80 -16.36
C SER A 165 -3.33 14.83 -17.54
N PHE A 166 -3.02 15.34 -18.73
CA PHE A 166 -2.81 14.50 -19.90
C PHE A 166 -1.68 13.49 -19.68
N LEU A 167 -0.54 13.92 -19.14
CA LEU A 167 0.58 13.03 -18.85
C LEU A 167 0.23 11.97 -17.80
N ILE A 168 -0.50 12.33 -16.73
CA ILE A 168 -0.97 11.37 -15.72
C ILE A 168 -1.84 10.29 -16.37
N ARG A 169 -2.86 10.69 -17.14
CA ARG A 169 -3.79 9.76 -17.81
C ARG A 169 -3.09 8.89 -18.85
N TRP A 170 -2.20 9.50 -19.64
CA TRP A 170 -1.43 8.78 -20.63
C TRP A 170 -0.48 7.77 -19.97
N ASN A 171 0.15 8.13 -18.85
CA ASN A 171 0.95 7.21 -18.05
C ASN A 171 0.10 6.07 -17.50
N TRP A 172 -1.06 6.36 -16.89
CA TRP A 172 -2.01 5.36 -16.42
C TRP A 172 -2.40 4.35 -17.52
N ALA A 173 -2.73 4.83 -18.72
CA ALA A 173 -3.04 3.97 -19.85
C ALA A 173 -1.88 3.05 -20.27
N ARG A 174 -0.63 3.50 -20.13
CA ARG A 174 0.56 2.66 -20.39
C ARG A 174 0.73 1.59 -19.34
N ILE A 175 0.61 1.94 -18.06
CA ILE A 175 0.67 0.98 -16.94
C ILE A 175 -0.46 -0.04 -17.09
N ALA A 176 -1.68 0.40 -17.43
CA ALA A 176 -2.83 -0.45 -17.69
C ALA A 176 -2.57 -1.45 -18.82
N ARG A 177 -1.91 -1.03 -19.91
CA ARG A 177 -1.50 -1.93 -20.99
C ARG A 177 -0.48 -2.98 -20.51
N ARG A 178 0.47 -2.61 -19.64
CA ARG A 178 1.43 -3.57 -19.06
C ARG A 178 0.73 -4.60 -18.19
N LEU A 179 -0.19 -4.16 -17.33
CA LEU A 179 -1.01 -5.08 -16.53
C LEU A 179 -1.84 -6.01 -17.42
N TYR A 180 -2.43 -5.49 -18.51
CA TYR A 180 -3.16 -6.31 -19.48
C TYR A 180 -2.29 -7.41 -20.11
N THR A 181 -1.05 -7.09 -20.50
CA THR A 181 -0.10 -8.10 -21.00
C THR A 181 0.18 -9.18 -19.96
N GLN A 182 0.39 -8.79 -18.70
CA GLN A 182 0.60 -9.75 -17.60
C GLN A 182 -0.65 -10.62 -17.36
N LEU A 183 -1.85 -10.03 -17.37
CA LEU A 183 -3.11 -10.76 -17.26
C LEU A 183 -3.31 -11.77 -18.39
N LYS A 184 -2.95 -11.40 -19.64
CA LYS A 184 -3.02 -12.32 -20.78
C LYS A 184 -2.02 -13.47 -20.68
N ALA A 185 -0.78 -13.17 -20.31
CA ALA A 185 0.26 -14.18 -20.17
C ALA A 185 -0.06 -15.15 -19.02
N PHE A 186 -0.57 -14.61 -17.90
CA PHE A 186 -0.90 -15.41 -16.74
C PHE A 186 -2.29 -16.04 -16.78
N ALA A 187 -3.24 -15.53 -17.56
CA ALA A 187 -4.62 -16.05 -17.66
C ALA A 187 -5.22 -16.49 -16.30
N PRO A 188 -5.39 -15.56 -15.33
CA PRO A 188 -5.91 -15.91 -14.01
C PRO A 188 -7.38 -16.32 -14.06
N ASP A 189 -7.73 -17.29 -13.22
CA ASP A 189 -9.11 -17.67 -12.94
C ASP A 189 -9.79 -16.68 -11.98
N VAL A 190 -9.00 -16.03 -11.11
CA VAL A 190 -9.46 -15.00 -10.18
C VAL A 190 -8.35 -14.00 -9.87
N VAL A 191 -8.73 -12.75 -9.65
CA VAL A 191 -7.83 -11.68 -9.18
C VAL A 191 -8.18 -11.29 -7.76
N VAL A 192 -7.19 -11.12 -6.90
CA VAL A 192 -7.37 -10.63 -5.53
C VAL A 192 -6.48 -9.41 -5.34
N ALA A 193 -7.06 -8.26 -5.00
CA ALA A 193 -6.32 -7.02 -4.77
C ALA A 193 -6.33 -6.66 -3.29
N THR A 194 -5.15 -6.48 -2.69
CA THR A 194 -4.95 -6.11 -1.28
C THR A 194 -4.62 -4.62 -1.09
N GLN A 195 -4.70 -3.85 -2.17
CA GLN A 195 -4.52 -2.40 -2.14
C GLN A 195 -5.40 -1.71 -3.19
N MET A 196 -5.87 -0.51 -2.87
CA MET A 196 -6.88 0.23 -3.66
C MET A 196 -6.42 0.68 -5.06
N ILE A 197 -5.14 1.04 -5.24
CA ILE A 197 -4.58 1.51 -6.51
C ILE A 197 -4.42 0.38 -7.54
N PRO A 198 -3.81 -0.79 -7.23
CA PRO A 198 -3.86 -1.95 -8.11
C PRO A 198 -5.29 -2.41 -8.40
N ALA A 199 -6.21 -2.32 -7.42
CA ALA A 199 -7.62 -2.64 -7.64
C ALA A 199 -8.27 -1.71 -8.68
N ALA A 200 -8.06 -0.41 -8.56
CA ALA A 200 -8.54 0.58 -9.53
C ALA A 200 -7.90 0.39 -10.91
N LEU A 201 -6.59 0.15 -10.96
CA LEU A 201 -5.88 -0.14 -12.21
C LEU A 201 -6.45 -1.37 -12.90
N PHE A 202 -6.62 -2.47 -12.17
CA PHE A 202 -7.23 -3.69 -12.69
C PHE A 202 -8.65 -3.45 -13.18
N SER A 203 -9.47 -2.72 -12.42
CA SER A 203 -10.83 -2.35 -12.81
C SER A 203 -10.86 -1.63 -14.17
N SER A 204 -9.99 -0.63 -14.34
CA SER A 204 -9.88 0.11 -15.60
C SER A 204 -9.46 -0.79 -16.77
N VAL A 205 -8.56 -1.75 -16.54
CA VAL A 205 -8.12 -2.74 -17.54
C VAL A 205 -9.26 -3.70 -17.88
N LYS A 206 -9.95 -4.23 -16.88
CA LYS A 206 -11.07 -5.16 -17.05
C LYS A 206 -12.18 -4.55 -17.87
N VAL A 207 -12.60 -3.32 -17.55
CA VAL A 207 -13.62 -2.59 -18.30
C VAL A 207 -13.15 -2.27 -19.73
N ARG A 208 -11.94 -1.73 -19.87
CA ARG A 208 -11.41 -1.30 -21.18
C ARG A 208 -11.26 -2.44 -22.18
N TYR A 209 -10.86 -3.63 -21.72
CA TYR A 209 -10.59 -4.77 -22.58
C TYR A 209 -11.65 -5.88 -22.49
N GLY A 210 -12.79 -5.61 -21.83
CA GLY A 210 -13.91 -6.55 -21.73
C GLY A 210 -13.54 -7.88 -21.07
N LEU A 211 -12.73 -7.86 -20.01
CA LEU A 211 -12.31 -9.08 -19.33
C LEU A 211 -13.42 -9.61 -18.40
N ASN A 212 -13.62 -10.93 -18.38
CA ASN A 212 -14.63 -11.60 -17.56
C ASN A 212 -14.08 -12.23 -16.27
N VAL A 213 -12.78 -12.09 -16.00
CA VAL A 213 -12.16 -12.68 -14.80
C VAL A 213 -12.76 -12.08 -13.52
N PRO A 214 -13.25 -12.90 -12.57
CA PRO A 214 -13.77 -12.42 -11.29
C PRO A 214 -12.65 -11.79 -10.45
N ALA A 215 -13.00 -10.77 -9.66
CA ALA A 215 -12.04 -10.07 -8.82
C ALA A 215 -12.59 -9.70 -7.44
N LEU A 216 -11.73 -9.83 -6.43
CA LEU A 216 -12.02 -9.53 -5.03
C LEU A 216 -11.11 -8.41 -4.52
N GLY A 217 -11.68 -7.44 -3.80
CA GLY A 217 -10.93 -6.48 -3.02
C GLY A 217 -10.79 -6.94 -1.57
N VAL A 218 -9.57 -7.03 -1.05
CA VAL A 218 -9.29 -7.32 0.35
C VAL A 218 -8.83 -6.02 1.01
N LEU A 219 -9.73 -5.40 1.76
CA LEU A 219 -9.47 -4.12 2.41
C LEU A 219 -8.52 -4.34 3.59
N THR A 220 -7.46 -3.55 3.60
CA THR A 220 -6.39 -3.57 4.61
C THR A 220 -6.41 -2.33 5.50
N ASP A 221 -7.40 -1.45 5.31
CA ASP A 221 -7.54 -0.18 6.02
C ASP A 221 -8.91 -0.14 6.70
N PHE A 222 -8.97 0.37 7.94
CA PHE A 222 -10.25 0.52 8.64
C PHE A 222 -11.07 1.72 8.13
N GLY A 223 -10.43 2.67 7.43
CA GLY A 223 -11.12 3.70 6.67
C GLY A 223 -11.55 3.18 5.31
N MET A 224 -12.80 3.41 4.91
CA MET A 224 -13.22 3.12 3.55
C MET A 224 -12.75 4.24 2.63
N HIS A 225 -11.70 3.95 1.87
CA HIS A 225 -11.39 4.76 0.70
C HIS A 225 -12.32 4.42 -0.41
N ASP A 226 -12.97 5.45 -0.89
CA ASP A 226 -13.92 5.42 -1.98
C ASP A 226 -13.26 4.91 -3.30
N VAL A 227 -11.92 5.02 -3.41
CA VAL A 227 -11.10 4.40 -4.47
C VAL A 227 -11.23 2.88 -4.53
N TRP A 228 -11.58 2.20 -3.43
CA TRP A 228 -11.87 0.77 -3.44
C TRP A 228 -13.11 0.43 -4.27
N LEU A 229 -14.06 1.36 -4.43
CA LEU A 229 -15.35 1.13 -5.09
C LEU A 229 -15.17 1.16 -6.62
N GLN A 230 -15.01 -0.03 -7.19
CA GLN A 230 -14.56 -0.20 -8.56
C GLN A 230 -15.53 -1.10 -9.34
N PRO A 231 -15.97 -0.70 -10.55
CA PRO A 231 -16.91 -1.51 -11.33
C PRO A 231 -16.33 -2.84 -11.79
N GLY A 232 -15.01 -2.98 -11.84
CA GLY A 232 -14.35 -4.23 -12.19
C GLY A 232 -14.26 -5.26 -11.05
N LEU A 233 -14.58 -4.88 -9.81
CA LEU A 233 -14.57 -5.79 -8.65
C LEU A 233 -15.95 -6.42 -8.42
N ASN A 234 -15.95 -7.69 -8.03
CA ASN A 234 -17.16 -8.49 -7.86
C ASN A 234 -17.64 -8.55 -6.40
N SER A 235 -16.71 -8.52 -5.43
CA SER A 235 -17.01 -8.47 -4.00
C SER A 235 -15.79 -8.04 -3.19
N TYR A 236 -15.97 -7.89 -1.88
CA TYR A 236 -14.95 -7.38 -0.96
C TYR A 236 -14.90 -8.15 0.36
N CYS A 237 -13.67 -8.33 0.86
CA CYS A 237 -13.38 -8.73 2.23
C CYS A 237 -13.10 -7.47 3.04
N LEU A 238 -13.97 -7.18 4.03
CA LEU A 238 -13.86 -6.01 4.89
C LEU A 238 -13.10 -6.33 6.17
N PRO A 239 -12.35 -5.36 6.73
CA PRO A 239 -11.63 -5.59 7.97
C PRO A 239 -12.52 -5.49 9.21
N HIS A 240 -13.72 -4.90 9.11
CA HIS A 240 -14.67 -4.82 10.21
C HIS A 240 -16.11 -4.64 9.70
N GLU A 241 -17.09 -5.11 10.47
CA GLU A 241 -18.52 -5.02 10.12
C GLU A 241 -19.01 -3.58 10.04
N LEU A 242 -18.48 -2.67 10.86
CA LEU A 242 -18.84 -1.24 10.84
C LEU A 242 -18.54 -0.54 9.51
N ILE A 243 -17.67 -1.10 8.66
CA ILE A 243 -17.39 -0.52 7.34
C ILE A 243 -18.58 -0.71 6.39
N THR A 244 -19.44 -1.69 6.65
CA THR A 244 -20.64 -1.95 5.83
C THR A 244 -21.66 -0.81 5.87
N THR A 245 -21.69 0.01 6.93
CA THR A 245 -22.68 1.09 7.08
C THR A 245 -22.46 2.23 6.09
N ASN A 246 -21.23 2.43 5.64
CA ASN A 246 -20.85 3.45 4.65
C ASN A 246 -20.74 2.86 3.23
N TRP A 247 -21.05 1.57 3.05
CA TRP A 247 -21.05 0.93 1.75
C TRP A 247 -22.31 1.36 0.98
N HIS A 248 -22.25 2.52 0.33
CA HIS A 248 -23.32 2.94 -0.57
C HIS A 248 -23.54 1.85 -1.61
N ALA A 249 -24.76 1.31 -1.66
CA ALA A 249 -25.11 0.16 -2.46
C ALA A 249 -24.70 0.36 -3.92
N ASN A 250 -23.59 -0.24 -4.34
CA ASN A 250 -23.36 -0.49 -5.74
C ASN A 250 -24.17 -1.75 -6.09
N PRO A 251 -25.28 -1.64 -6.82
CA PRO A 251 -26.19 -2.75 -7.07
C PRO A 251 -25.56 -3.88 -7.90
N LYS A 252 -24.39 -3.66 -8.49
CA LYS A 252 -23.66 -4.66 -9.29
C LYS A 252 -22.67 -5.51 -8.48
N ILE A 253 -22.43 -5.18 -7.20
CA ILE A 253 -21.42 -5.83 -6.36
C ILE A 253 -22.14 -6.82 -5.43
N THR A 254 -21.60 -8.04 -5.34
CA THR A 254 -22.09 -9.02 -4.36
C THR A 254 -21.83 -8.50 -2.95
N SER A 255 -22.79 -8.63 -2.04
CA SER A 255 -22.69 -8.11 -0.67
C SER A 255 -21.32 -8.41 -0.04
N PRO A 256 -20.57 -7.39 0.41
CA PRO A 256 -19.27 -7.59 1.01
C PRO A 256 -19.41 -8.34 2.34
N ALA A 257 -18.34 -8.98 2.80
CA ALA A 257 -18.32 -9.69 4.07
C ALA A 257 -17.13 -9.26 4.92
N ALA A 258 -17.36 -9.09 6.22
CA ALA A 258 -16.31 -8.77 7.18
C ALA A 258 -15.58 -10.03 7.63
N PHE A 259 -14.29 -10.10 7.36
CA PHE A 259 -13.40 -11.21 7.74
C PHE A 259 -12.23 -10.77 8.64
N GLY A 260 -12.00 -9.46 8.76
CA GLY A 260 -10.76 -8.94 9.36
C GLY A 260 -9.67 -8.67 8.30
N ILE A 261 -8.63 -7.93 8.69
CA ILE A 261 -7.42 -7.81 7.87
C ILE A 261 -6.68 -9.15 7.93
N PRO A 262 -6.26 -9.74 6.79
CA PRO A 262 -5.52 -10.99 6.80
C PRO A 262 -4.21 -10.88 7.57
N LEU A 263 -3.99 -11.81 8.51
CA LEU A 263 -2.77 -11.94 9.29
C LEU A 263 -2.07 -13.27 8.95
N MET A 264 -0.74 -13.30 9.08
CA MET A 264 0.05 -14.52 8.91
C MET A 264 -0.41 -15.61 9.88
N ALA A 265 -0.38 -16.88 9.48
CA ALA A 265 -0.92 -17.99 10.27
C ALA A 265 -0.32 -18.10 11.68
N LYS A 266 0.95 -17.69 11.85
CA LYS A 266 1.65 -17.64 13.14
C LYS A 266 0.95 -16.78 14.21
N PHE A 267 0.11 -15.83 13.82
CA PHE A 267 -0.66 -15.02 14.78
C PHE A 267 -1.86 -15.78 15.39
N ASN A 268 -2.16 -16.99 14.92
CA ASN A 268 -3.17 -17.87 15.54
C ASN A 268 -2.65 -18.61 16.78
N GLN A 269 -1.34 -18.67 16.97
CA GLN A 269 -0.69 -19.35 18.09
C GLN A 269 0.24 -18.36 18.78
N LEU A 270 -0.31 -17.59 19.71
CA LEU A 270 0.43 -16.60 20.47
C LEU A 270 0.98 -17.22 21.76
N PRO A 271 2.24 -16.92 22.14
CA PRO A 271 2.76 -17.30 23.46
C PRO A 271 1.98 -16.58 24.56
N SER A 272 2.00 -17.14 25.77
CA SER A 272 1.54 -16.43 26.97
C SER A 272 2.40 -15.20 27.24
N GLN A 273 1.90 -14.27 28.05
CA GLN A 273 2.65 -13.07 28.41
C GLN A 273 3.97 -13.41 29.12
N ASP A 274 3.98 -14.43 29.98
CA ASP A 274 5.18 -14.84 30.71
C ASP A 274 6.22 -15.48 29.78
N GLU A 275 5.79 -16.34 28.86
CA GLU A 275 6.66 -16.92 27.83
C GLU A 275 7.25 -15.83 26.93
N ALA A 276 6.42 -14.87 26.49
CA ALA A 276 6.88 -13.76 25.66
C ALA A 276 7.89 -12.88 26.40
N ARG A 277 7.64 -12.58 27.68
CA ARG A 277 8.58 -11.83 28.53
C ARG A 277 9.90 -12.59 28.70
N ALA A 278 9.85 -13.88 28.99
CA ALA A 278 11.05 -14.71 29.12
C ALA A 278 11.86 -14.76 27.80
N GLN A 279 11.20 -14.98 26.67
CA GLN A 279 11.84 -15.00 25.35
C GLN A 279 12.50 -13.67 24.97
N LEU A 280 11.91 -12.55 25.40
CA LEU A 280 12.43 -11.21 25.15
C LEU A 280 13.33 -10.67 26.27
N SER A 281 13.63 -11.47 27.30
CA SER A 281 14.42 -11.07 28.48
C SER A 281 13.86 -9.82 29.18
N LEU A 282 12.53 -9.74 29.32
CA LEU A 282 11.81 -8.66 29.98
C LEU A 282 11.56 -8.97 31.45
N ASP A 283 11.54 -7.92 32.27
CA ASP A 283 11.22 -8.04 33.68
C ASP A 283 9.71 -8.36 33.83
N SER A 284 9.39 -9.37 34.64
CA SER A 284 8.03 -9.82 34.91
C SER A 284 7.12 -8.73 35.50
N GLY A 285 7.66 -7.82 36.31
CA GLY A 285 6.87 -6.81 37.05
C GLY A 285 6.82 -5.43 36.40
N ALA A 286 7.65 -5.17 35.38
CA ALA A 286 7.76 -3.85 34.78
C ALA A 286 6.71 -3.60 33.68
N PRO A 287 6.17 -2.37 33.57
CA PRO A 287 5.43 -1.94 32.40
C PRO A 287 6.31 -2.02 31.16
N VAL A 288 5.75 -2.55 30.06
CA VAL A 288 6.43 -2.67 28.77
C VAL A 288 5.67 -1.84 27.75
N VAL A 289 6.39 -1.04 26.97
CA VAL A 289 5.84 -0.28 25.84
C VAL A 289 6.49 -0.80 24.56
N LEU A 290 5.67 -1.26 23.62
CA LEU A 290 6.11 -1.58 22.26
C LEU A 290 5.88 -0.37 21.36
N ALA A 291 6.97 0.22 20.87
CA ALA A 291 6.98 1.32 19.93
C ALA A 291 7.28 0.81 18.51
N LEU A 292 6.36 1.05 17.58
CA LEU A 292 6.45 0.61 16.19
C LEU A 292 6.53 1.81 15.25
N GLY A 293 7.64 1.94 14.51
CA GLY A 293 7.79 2.99 13.48
C GLY A 293 7.27 2.59 12.10
N GLY A 294 6.54 1.46 12.00
CA GLY A 294 6.23 0.81 10.74
C GLY A 294 7.46 0.29 9.99
N GLY A 295 7.29 -0.13 8.74
CA GLY A 295 8.40 -0.67 7.92
C GLY A 295 9.53 0.34 7.66
N LEU A 296 9.25 1.63 7.79
CA LEU A 296 10.16 2.73 7.50
C LEU A 296 10.74 3.40 8.75
N GLY A 297 10.37 2.97 9.95
CA GLY A 297 10.97 3.47 11.19
C GLY A 297 10.88 4.99 11.38
N LEU A 298 9.76 5.62 11.01
CA LEU A 298 9.66 7.08 11.00
C LEU A 298 9.42 7.64 12.40
N GLY A 299 10.27 8.58 12.84
CA GLY A 299 10.17 9.28 14.13
C GLY A 299 10.34 8.40 15.37
N ILE A 300 10.67 7.13 15.19
CA ILE A 300 10.61 6.11 16.24
C ILE A 300 11.71 6.26 17.29
N ASP A 301 12.86 6.81 16.89
CA ASP A 301 13.97 7.18 17.75
C ASP A 301 13.60 8.31 18.72
N THR A 302 12.89 9.32 18.23
CA THR A 302 12.39 10.44 19.04
C THR A 302 11.35 9.97 20.05
N VAL A 303 10.42 9.10 19.63
CA VAL A 303 9.42 8.49 20.53
C VAL A 303 10.11 7.66 21.62
N ALA A 304 11.08 6.82 21.25
CA ALA A 304 11.82 5.99 22.21
C ALA A 304 12.58 6.84 23.23
N ALA A 305 13.27 7.90 22.79
CA ALA A 305 13.98 8.83 23.68
C ALA A 305 13.04 9.49 24.69
N ARG A 306 11.84 9.89 24.25
CA ARG A 306 10.84 10.48 25.15
C ARG A 306 10.28 9.49 26.15
N LEU A 307 9.93 8.27 25.72
CA LEU A 307 9.46 7.22 26.62
C LEU A 307 10.49 6.86 27.69
N LEU A 308 11.77 6.84 27.34
CA LEU A 308 12.85 6.53 28.29
C LEU A 308 13.09 7.65 29.31
N ALA A 309 12.93 8.91 28.90
CA ALA A 309 13.06 10.08 29.75
C ALA A 309 11.86 10.25 30.71
N ASP A 310 10.65 10.06 30.20
CA ASP A 310 9.42 10.43 30.91
C ASP A 310 8.81 9.27 31.71
N THR A 311 9.27 8.03 31.50
CA THR A 311 8.72 6.84 32.16
C THR A 311 9.82 5.92 32.70
N LYS A 312 9.42 4.95 33.55
CA LYS A 312 10.28 3.84 33.99
C LYS A 312 10.03 2.53 33.22
N ALA A 313 9.20 2.56 32.18
CA ALA A 313 8.85 1.36 31.42
C ALA A 313 10.07 0.76 30.68
N GLN A 314 10.01 -0.53 30.39
CA GLN A 314 10.87 -1.15 29.38
C GLN A 314 10.30 -0.84 27.99
N VAL A 315 11.15 -0.38 27.09
CA VAL A 315 10.76 0.06 25.76
C VAL A 315 11.30 -0.93 24.73
N LEU A 316 10.40 -1.52 23.97
CA LEU A 316 10.69 -2.36 22.82
C LEU A 316 10.54 -1.52 21.56
N VAL A 317 11.54 -1.49 20.69
CA VAL A 317 11.50 -0.65 19.48
C VAL A 317 11.74 -1.48 18.24
N LEU A 318 10.81 -1.39 17.29
CA LEU A 318 10.97 -1.90 15.93
C LEU A 318 11.20 -0.74 14.97
N ALA A 319 12.46 -0.58 14.55
CA ALA A 319 12.93 0.52 13.71
C ALA A 319 12.71 0.30 12.19
N GLY A 320 12.17 -0.86 11.80
CA GLY A 320 11.99 -1.18 10.38
C GLY A 320 13.32 -1.12 9.61
N GLN A 321 13.29 -0.61 8.38
CA GLN A 321 14.45 -0.51 7.49
C GLN A 321 15.24 0.80 7.66
N ASN A 322 14.94 1.62 8.68
CA ASN A 322 15.60 2.90 8.87
C ASN A 322 16.95 2.75 9.57
N ALA A 323 18.01 2.67 8.77
CA ALA A 323 19.37 2.51 9.27
C ALA A 323 19.81 3.68 10.19
N ALA A 324 19.38 4.91 9.91
CA ALA A 324 19.72 6.07 10.72
C ALA A 324 19.03 6.00 12.09
N ALA A 325 17.72 5.73 12.12
CA ALA A 325 16.99 5.54 13.38
C ALA A 325 17.55 4.36 14.18
N LEU A 326 17.88 3.24 13.51
CA LEU A 326 18.48 2.08 14.15
C LEU A 326 19.83 2.41 14.81
N ALA A 327 20.69 3.19 14.13
CA ALA A 327 21.97 3.63 14.70
C ALA A 327 21.76 4.53 15.94
N THR A 328 20.84 5.50 15.87
CA THR A 328 20.46 6.35 17.00
C THR A 328 19.93 5.53 18.17
N LEU A 329 19.02 4.60 17.92
CA LEU A 329 18.41 3.73 18.92
C LEU A 329 19.44 2.79 19.57
N ASN A 330 20.36 2.23 18.81
CA ASN A 330 21.43 1.40 19.37
C ASN A 330 22.34 2.20 20.31
N LYS A 331 22.68 3.45 19.96
CA LYS A 331 23.42 4.35 20.86
C LYS A 331 22.62 4.69 22.11
N LEU A 332 21.31 4.90 21.99
CA LEU A 332 20.43 5.14 23.13
C LEU A 332 20.32 3.90 24.03
N GLY A 333 20.36 2.71 23.45
CA GLY A 333 20.29 1.43 24.16
C GLY A 333 21.48 1.21 25.10
N THR A 334 22.68 1.64 24.71
CA THR A 334 23.86 1.57 25.58
C THR A 334 23.77 2.52 26.79
N GLN A 335 22.99 3.61 26.68
CA GLN A 335 22.74 4.56 27.76
C GLN A 335 21.65 4.10 28.73
N HIS A 336 20.79 3.17 28.30
CA HIS A 336 19.64 2.66 29.06
C HIS A 336 19.62 1.12 29.10
N PRO A 337 20.65 0.48 29.69
CA PRO A 337 20.77 -0.98 29.70
C PRO A 337 19.58 -1.63 30.42
N GLY A 338 19.05 -2.71 29.82
CA GLY A 338 17.87 -3.43 30.34
C GLY A 338 16.52 -2.70 30.18
N ARG A 339 16.54 -1.44 29.72
CA ARG A 339 15.33 -0.63 29.51
C ARG A 339 14.98 -0.39 28.05
N LEU A 340 15.91 -0.54 27.12
CA LEU A 340 15.66 -0.41 25.70
C LEU A 340 16.13 -1.66 24.95
N SER A 341 15.23 -2.29 24.20
CA SER A 341 15.56 -3.35 23.25
C SER A 341 15.17 -2.90 21.85
N VAL A 342 16.10 -3.05 20.90
CA VAL A 342 15.99 -2.50 19.56
C VAL A 342 16.09 -3.62 18.55
N TRP A 343 15.13 -3.67 17.62
CA TRP A 343 15.15 -4.57 16.47
C TRP A 343 15.00 -3.77 15.17
N GLY A 344 15.72 -4.21 14.14
CA GLY A 344 15.48 -3.79 12.76
C GLY A 344 14.29 -4.51 12.14
N GLY A 345 13.93 -4.09 10.93
CA GLY A 345 13.06 -4.84 10.05
C GLY A 345 13.79 -6.08 9.49
N PRO A 346 13.04 -7.05 8.94
CA PRO A 346 13.66 -8.16 8.23
C PRO A 346 14.57 -7.63 7.12
N THR A 347 15.84 -8.04 7.13
CA THR A 347 16.75 -7.92 5.99
C THR A 347 16.16 -8.77 4.86
N THR A 348 15.81 -8.13 3.75
CA THR A 348 15.28 -8.78 2.55
C THR A 348 16.27 -9.74 1.92
#